data_AF-A0A3A5V056-F1
#
_entry.id   AF-A0A3A5V056-F1
#
_cell.length_a   1.000
_cell.length_b   1.000
_cell.length_c   1.000
_cell.angle_alpha   90.00
_cell.angle_beta   90.00
_cell.angle_gamma   90.00
#
_symmetry.space_group_name_H-M   'P 1'
#
loop_
_entity.id
_entity.type
_entity.pdbx_description
1 polymer ?
#
loop_
_entity_poly.entity_id
_entity_poly.type
_entity_poly.pdbx_seq_one_letter_code
_entity_poly.pdbx_strand_id
1 'polypeptide(L)'
;MDYSSEYDRFIKLINRLNLFLFCNIIIIFSSGSVSLYLLKELNFRILTILLTMIVFGLNFIVIKNKKDSAINHFAEKFEIDLERDYSEFENTIALYKKGEFEKIEAAFTNKKYRRSRGFDEKGPTGGILSEPLDKDNQRIDAMKNNDYDDLQQEISAGESLIREADEKYAEMSEKRWHEAEAKDKDLIEAGVEKLGDLVKTDWFEHNAKDGAIKELYSDDD
;
A
#
# COMPACT_ATOMS: atom_id res chain seq x y z
N MET A 1 9.21 9.15 0.51
CA MET A 1 8.02 9.64 1.21
C MET A 1 8.45 9.92 2.64
N ASP A 2 8.32 11.15 3.16
CA ASP A 2 8.73 11.46 4.54
C ASP A 2 7.60 11.09 5.50
N TYR A 3 7.61 9.84 5.96
CA TYR A 3 6.58 9.28 6.84
C TYR A 3 6.53 9.98 8.20
N SER A 4 7.64 10.57 8.68
CA SER A 4 7.66 11.33 9.93
C SER A 4 6.67 12.51 9.89
N SER A 5 6.61 13.19 8.73
CA SER A 5 5.69 14.30 8.47
C SER A 5 4.21 13.88 8.43
N GLU A 6 3.94 12.60 8.16
CA GLU A 6 2.59 12.08 7.99
C GLU A 6 1.99 11.64 9.31
N TYR A 7 2.79 11.01 10.17
CA TYR A 7 2.42 10.77 11.56
C TYR A 7 2.15 12.09 12.29
N ASP A 8 3.01 13.10 12.10
CA ASP A 8 2.82 14.42 12.68
C ASP A 8 1.48 15.04 12.26
N ARG A 9 1.13 14.92 10.97
CA ARG A 9 -0.15 15.36 10.44
C ARG A 9 -1.32 14.61 11.07
N PHE A 10 -1.22 13.29 11.20
CA PHE A 10 -2.25 12.46 11.83
C PHE A 10 -2.47 12.84 13.30
N ILE A 11 -1.40 12.92 14.10
CA ILE A 11 -1.47 13.27 15.52
C ILE A 11 -2.05 14.69 15.70
N LYS A 12 -1.60 15.66 14.90
CA LYS A 12 -2.16 17.03 14.92
C LYS A 12 -3.65 17.04 14.59
N LEU A 13 -4.07 16.25 13.61
CA LEU A 13 -5.48 16.14 13.22
C LEU A 13 -6.34 15.53 14.35
N ILE A 14 -5.91 14.43 14.95
CA ILE A 14 -6.62 13.79 16.07
C ILE A 14 -6.70 14.75 17.27
N ASN A 15 -5.61 15.43 17.61
CA ASN A 15 -5.60 16.42 18.69
C ASN A 15 -6.54 17.60 18.40
N ARG A 16 -6.58 18.09 17.16
CA ARG A 16 -7.52 19.15 16.75
C ARG A 16 -8.98 18.70 16.87
N LEU A 17 -9.30 17.46 16.47
CA LEU A 17 -10.64 16.91 16.60
C LEU A 17 -11.05 16.74 18.07
N ASN A 18 -10.15 16.28 18.93
CA ASN A 18 -10.39 16.18 20.37
C ASN A 18 -10.60 17.57 21.02
N LEU A 19 -9.79 18.55 20.65
CA LEU A 19 -9.95 19.93 21.13
C LEU A 19 -11.28 20.51 20.66
N PHE A 20 -11.64 20.29 19.40
CA PHE A 20 -12.92 20.74 18.84
C PHE A 20 -14.10 20.10 19.56
N LEU A 21 -14.04 18.80 19.87
CA LEU A 21 -15.06 18.12 20.68
C LEU A 21 -15.19 18.80 22.04
N PHE A 22 -14.07 18.98 22.76
CA PHE A 22 -14.08 19.57 24.10
C PHE A 22 -14.65 20.99 24.11
N CYS A 23 -14.24 21.84 23.17
CA CYS A 23 -14.77 23.20 23.01
C CYS A 23 -16.28 23.19 22.71
N ASN A 24 -16.75 22.32 21.81
CA ASN A 24 -18.19 22.23 21.50
C ASN A 24 -19.01 21.77 22.70
N ILE A 25 -18.50 20.82 23.49
CA ILE A 25 -19.18 20.36 24.70
C ILE A 25 -19.39 21.55 25.66
N ILE A 26 -18.35 22.34 25.92
CA ILE A 26 -18.45 23.53 26.79
C ILE A 26 -19.49 24.52 26.24
N ILE A 27 -19.51 24.76 24.94
CA ILE A 27 -20.46 25.68 24.29
C ILE A 27 -21.90 25.15 24.41
N ILE A 28 -22.13 23.86 24.16
CA ILE A 28 -23.46 23.25 24.23
C ILE A 28 -23.99 23.33 25.68
N PHE A 29 -23.17 22.98 26.68
CA PHE A 29 -23.57 23.02 28.08
C PHE A 29 -23.77 24.45 28.61
N SER A 30 -22.91 25.39 28.23
CA SER A 30 -23.08 26.81 28.64
C SER A 30 -24.33 27.42 27.99
N SER A 31 -24.56 27.19 26.70
CA SER A 31 -25.78 27.62 26.00
C SER A 31 -27.04 26.98 26.58
N GLY A 32 -26.99 25.68 26.91
CA GLY A 32 -28.09 24.97 27.55
C GLY A 32 -28.42 25.55 28.93
N SER A 33 -27.39 25.81 29.74
CA SER A 33 -27.54 26.40 31.07
C SER A 33 -28.14 27.81 31.03
N VAL A 34 -27.68 28.66 30.10
CA VAL A 34 -28.25 30.00 29.90
C VAL A 34 -29.72 29.91 29.46
N SER A 35 -30.04 29.00 28.53
CA SER A 35 -31.41 28.81 28.06
C SER A 35 -32.34 28.36 29.18
N LEU A 36 -31.87 27.45 30.05
CA LEU A 36 -32.62 26.98 31.22
C LEU A 36 -32.88 28.08 32.25
N TYR A 37 -31.92 29.00 32.43
CA TYR A 37 -32.08 30.15 33.32
C TYR A 37 -33.12 31.15 32.79
N LEU A 38 -33.12 31.42 31.49
CA LEU A 38 -34.02 32.40 30.85
C LEU A 38 -35.47 31.91 30.76
N LEU A 39 -35.69 30.62 30.54
CA LEU A 39 -37.02 30.03 30.39
C LEU A 39 -37.66 29.81 31.77
N LYS A 40 -38.87 30.36 31.97
CA LYS A 40 -39.62 30.21 33.23
C LYS A 40 -40.58 29.03 33.22
N GLU A 41 -41.16 28.72 32.06
CA GLU A 41 -42.12 27.64 31.90
C GLU A 41 -41.44 26.26 31.92
N LEU A 42 -42.05 25.31 32.64
CA LEU A 42 -41.51 23.96 32.81
C LEU A 42 -41.39 23.20 31.47
N ASN A 43 -42.40 23.32 30.61
CA ASN A 43 -42.44 22.61 29.32
C ASN A 43 -41.26 23.03 28.41
N PHE A 44 -40.94 24.32 28.37
CA PHE A 44 -39.80 24.80 27.58
C PHE A 44 -38.46 24.35 28.16
N ARG A 45 -38.32 24.26 29.50
CA ARG A 45 -37.11 23.71 30.13
C ARG A 45 -36.87 22.25 29.75
N ILE A 46 -37.90 21.41 29.81
CA ILE A 46 -37.81 20.00 29.42
C ILE A 46 -37.39 19.88 27.95
N LEU A 47 -38.02 20.66 27.06
CA LEU A 47 -37.67 20.68 25.64
C LEU A 47 -36.20 21.08 25.41
N THR A 48 -35.72 22.11 26.13
CA THR A 48 -34.31 22.52 25.99
C THR A 48 -33.32 21.46 26.45
N ILE A 49 -33.62 20.72 27.53
CA ILE A 49 -32.76 19.62 27.99
C ILE A 49 -32.67 18.54 26.92
N LEU A 50 -33.82 18.11 26.38
CA LEU A 50 -33.86 17.12 25.30
C LEU A 50 -33.09 17.59 24.07
N LEU A 51 -33.28 18.83 23.64
CA LEU A 51 -32.57 19.40 22.50
C LEU A 51 -31.06 19.41 22.72
N THR A 52 -30.59 19.85 23.89
CA THR A 52 -29.15 19.85 24.22
C THR A 52 -28.55 18.45 24.21
N MET A 53 -29.28 17.44 24.69
CA MET A 53 -28.85 16.05 24.67
C MET A 53 -28.73 15.51 23.24
N ILE A 54 -29.70 15.84 22.37
CA ILE A 54 -29.67 15.46 20.95
C ILE A 54 -28.48 16.12 20.25
N VAL A 55 -28.28 17.42 20.43
CA VAL A 55 -27.16 18.16 19.81
C VAL A 55 -25.81 17.62 20.29
N PHE A 56 -25.69 17.31 21.58
CA PHE A 56 -24.48 16.65 22.12
C PHE A 56 -24.24 15.29 21.46
N GLY A 57 -25.26 14.44 21.35
CA GLY A 57 -25.15 13.12 20.73
C GLY A 57 -24.73 13.21 19.26
N LEU A 58 -25.35 14.12 18.49
CA LEU A 58 -24.98 14.35 17.09
C LEU A 58 -23.54 14.85 16.95
N ASN A 59 -23.12 15.79 17.80
CA ASN A 59 -21.75 16.31 17.79
C ASN A 59 -20.72 15.18 18.04
N PHE A 60 -21.01 14.32 19.01
CA PHE A 60 -20.15 13.17 19.33
C PHE A 60 -20.05 12.19 18.15
N ILE A 61 -21.17 11.82 17.52
CA ILE A 61 -21.20 10.90 16.37
C ILE A 61 -20.40 11.47 15.20
N VAL A 62 -20.58 12.74 14.86
CA VAL A 62 -19.87 13.37 13.72
C VAL A 62 -18.35 13.37 13.96
N ILE A 63 -17.92 13.71 15.17
CA ILE A 63 -16.48 13.75 15.49
C ILE A 63 -15.91 12.34 15.57
N LYS A 64 -16.64 11.37 16.13
CA LYS A 64 -16.23 9.98 16.15
C LYS A 64 -16.04 9.45 14.73
N ASN A 65 -17.00 9.63 13.84
CA ASN A 65 -16.90 9.17 12.45
C ASN A 65 -15.70 9.80 11.71
N LYS A 66 -15.41 11.09 11.95
CA LYS A 66 -14.22 11.73 11.40
C LYS A 66 -12.92 11.17 11.95
N LYS A 67 -12.87 10.84 13.24
CA LYS A 67 -11.71 10.19 13.86
C LYS A 67 -11.51 8.79 13.31
N ASP A 68 -12.57 8.00 13.22
CA ASP A 68 -12.52 6.63 12.71
C ASP A 68 -12.05 6.62 11.25
N SER A 69 -12.56 7.53 10.42
CA SER A 69 -12.08 7.71 9.04
C SER A 69 -10.58 8.08 8.97
N ALA A 70 -10.12 8.98 9.85
CA ALA A 70 -8.71 9.36 9.89
C ALA A 70 -7.81 8.20 10.36
N ILE A 71 -8.27 7.41 11.32
CA ILE A 71 -7.58 6.21 11.80
C ILE A 71 -7.50 5.15 10.70
N ASN A 72 -8.60 4.90 9.99
CA ASN A 72 -8.64 3.93 8.90
C ASN A 72 -7.72 4.34 7.75
N HIS A 73 -7.75 5.61 7.34
CA HIS A 73 -6.87 6.11 6.28
C HIS A 73 -5.39 6.02 6.67
N PHE A 74 -5.08 6.29 7.93
CA PHE A 74 -3.73 6.11 8.45
C PHE A 74 -3.34 4.62 8.45
N ALA A 75 -4.19 3.74 8.96
CA ALA A 75 -3.93 2.31 9.02
C ALA A 75 -3.75 1.69 7.63
N GLU A 76 -4.58 2.07 6.65
CA GLU A 76 -4.46 1.66 5.25
C GLU A 76 -3.08 2.01 4.68
N LYS A 77 -2.57 3.20 5.01
CA LYS A 77 -1.25 3.64 4.55
C LYS A 77 -0.10 2.82 5.12
N PHE A 78 -0.26 2.27 6.32
CA PHE A 78 0.70 1.37 6.96
C PHE A 78 0.34 -0.10 6.78
N GLU A 79 -0.65 -0.41 5.93
CA GLU A 79 -1.19 -1.76 5.73
C GLU A 79 -1.59 -2.47 7.04
N ILE A 80 -2.02 -1.71 8.04
CA ILE A 80 -2.45 -2.23 9.34
C ILE A 80 -3.90 -2.67 9.22
N ASP A 81 -4.14 -3.95 9.47
CA ASP A 81 -5.48 -4.51 9.58
C ASP A 81 -6.04 -4.24 10.99
N LEU A 82 -6.82 -3.17 11.10
CA LEU A 82 -7.43 -2.75 12.36
C LEU A 82 -8.47 -3.74 12.89
N GLU A 83 -9.11 -4.54 12.04
CA GLU A 83 -10.12 -5.51 12.45
C GLU A 83 -9.46 -6.73 13.08
N ARG A 84 -8.33 -7.16 12.53
CA ARG A 84 -7.60 -8.34 13.00
C ARG A 84 -6.68 -8.05 14.17
N ASP A 85 -5.96 -6.92 14.15
CA ASP A 85 -4.94 -6.61 15.15
C ASP A 85 -4.83 -5.11 15.45
N TYR A 86 -5.79 -4.60 16.23
CA TYR A 86 -5.75 -3.22 16.72
C TYR A 86 -4.53 -2.93 17.61
N SER A 87 -3.92 -3.95 18.22
CA SER A 87 -2.74 -3.77 19.08
C SER A 87 -1.51 -3.37 18.26
N GLU A 88 -1.42 -3.84 17.01
CA GLU A 88 -0.39 -3.43 16.04
C GLU A 88 -0.46 -1.91 15.82
N PHE A 89 -1.66 -1.36 15.60
CA PHE A 89 -1.87 0.09 15.48
C PHE A 89 -1.43 0.87 16.71
N GLU A 90 -1.82 0.43 17.92
CA GLU A 90 -1.42 1.09 19.17
C GLU A 90 0.10 1.07 19.38
N ASN A 91 0.73 -0.08 19.12
CA ASN A 91 2.18 -0.23 19.20
C ASN A 91 2.89 0.69 18.21
N THR A 92 2.35 0.84 17.01
CA THR A 92 2.89 1.74 15.99
C THR A 92 2.87 3.20 16.45
N ILE A 93 1.75 3.64 17.02
CA ILE A 93 1.63 4.98 17.59
C ILE A 93 2.59 5.15 18.78
N ALA A 94 2.74 4.13 19.62
CA ALA A 94 3.62 4.18 20.78
C ALA A 94 5.10 4.28 20.38
N LEU A 95 5.54 3.53 19.38
CA LEU A 95 6.90 3.60 18.83
C LEU A 95 7.19 4.97 18.22
N TYR A 96 6.23 5.56 17.51
CA TYR A 96 6.36 6.92 16.98
C TYR A 96 6.55 7.95 18.10
N LYS A 97 5.70 7.90 19.14
CA LYS A 97 5.82 8.82 20.30
C LYS A 97 7.16 8.72 21.02
N LYS A 98 7.82 7.55 20.95
CA LYS A 98 9.15 7.33 21.53
C LYS A 98 10.29 7.79 20.62
N GLY A 99 10.01 8.23 19.39
CA GLY A 99 11.03 8.61 18.41
C GLY A 99 11.78 7.42 17.80
N GLU A 100 11.30 6.18 18.01
CA GLU A 100 11.96 4.97 17.52
C GLU A 100 11.44 4.57 16.12
N PHE A 101 11.38 5.53 15.20
CA PHE A 101 10.77 5.34 13.89
C PHE A 101 11.51 4.34 12.99
N GLU A 102 12.83 4.21 13.16
CA GLU A 102 13.62 3.20 12.45
C GLU A 102 13.16 1.76 12.77
N LYS A 103 12.58 1.52 13.95
CA LYS A 103 12.01 0.22 14.31
C LYS A 103 10.64 -0.04 13.69
N ILE A 104 9.91 1.04 13.38
CA ILE A 104 8.67 0.99 12.59
C ILE A 104 9.06 0.54 11.16
N GLU A 105 10.07 1.14 10.54
CA GLU A 105 10.54 0.77 9.19
C GLU A 105 10.88 -0.73 9.05
N ALA A 106 11.50 -1.35 10.06
CA ALA A 106 11.80 -2.78 10.07
C ALA A 106 10.55 -3.68 10.25
N ALA A 107 9.47 -3.16 10.85
CA ALA A 107 8.23 -3.90 11.09
C ALA A 107 7.23 -3.82 9.91
N PHE A 108 7.23 -2.71 9.16
CA PHE A 108 6.35 -2.47 8.01
C PHE A 108 6.93 -2.94 6.67
N THR A 109 7.95 -3.79 6.69
CA THR A 109 8.39 -4.50 5.48
C THR A 109 7.27 -5.46 5.04
N ASN A 110 6.35 -4.92 4.25
CA ASN A 110 5.38 -5.57 3.40
C ASN A 110 4.99 -7.00 3.84
N LYS A 111 4.05 -7.12 4.79
CA LYS A 111 3.62 -8.40 5.35
C LYS A 111 2.94 -9.27 4.28
N LYS A 112 2.28 -8.65 3.29
CA LYS A 112 1.57 -9.32 2.17
C LYS A 112 2.50 -9.74 1.04
N TYR A 113 3.63 -9.05 0.85
CA TYR A 113 4.69 -9.41 -0.10
C TYR A 113 5.96 -9.91 0.60
N ARG A 114 5.87 -10.30 1.88
CA ARG A 114 6.61 -11.46 2.35
C ARG A 114 6.06 -12.65 1.56
N ARG A 115 6.54 -12.77 0.32
CA ARG A 115 7.05 -14.05 -0.15
C ARG A 115 8.07 -14.44 0.91
N SER A 116 7.61 -15.04 2.00
CA SER A 116 8.44 -16.01 2.69
C SER A 116 8.83 -16.95 1.56
N ARG A 117 10.05 -16.79 1.04
CA ARG A 117 10.80 -17.96 0.60
C ARG A 117 10.54 -19.00 1.68
N GLY A 118 10.08 -20.18 1.25
CA GLY A 118 9.51 -21.21 2.12
C GLY A 118 10.28 -21.30 3.43
N PHE A 119 9.56 -21.49 4.53
CA PHE A 119 10.05 -21.55 5.92
C PHE A 119 11.29 -22.44 6.08
N ASP A 120 12.44 -22.00 5.60
CA ASP A 120 13.74 -22.54 5.92
C ASP A 120 14.10 -21.92 7.26
N GLU A 121 14.26 -22.77 8.28
CA GLU A 121 14.75 -22.37 9.59
C GLU A 121 16.06 -21.57 9.49
N LYS A 122 16.82 -21.71 8.40
CA LYS A 122 18.12 -21.07 8.21
C LYS A 122 18.08 -19.70 7.56
N GLY A 123 16.98 -19.30 6.90
CA GLY A 123 16.85 -17.99 6.24
C GLY A 123 17.99 -17.65 5.26
N PRO A 124 18.02 -16.44 4.67
CA PRO A 124 19.23 -15.97 4.02
C PRO A 124 20.29 -15.71 5.09
N THR A 125 21.27 -16.60 5.22
CA THR A 125 22.47 -16.33 6.01
C THR A 125 23.08 -15.05 5.45
N GLY A 126 23.09 -13.98 6.25
CA GLY A 126 23.73 -12.70 5.93
C GLY A 126 25.26 -12.79 5.87
N GLY A 127 25.78 -13.87 5.27
CA GLY A 127 27.19 -14.17 5.10
C GLY A 127 27.96 -14.06 6.40
N ILE A 128 27.88 -15.08 7.26
CA ILE A 128 28.98 -15.27 8.20
C ILE A 128 30.13 -15.84 7.35
N LEU A 129 31.07 -14.98 6.95
CA LEU A 129 32.37 -15.36 6.37
C LEU A 129 33.28 -15.97 7.45
N SER A 130 32.75 -16.86 8.31
CA SER A 130 33.53 -17.41 9.42
C SER A 130 34.48 -18.51 9.00
N GLU A 131 34.39 -19.00 7.77
CA GLU A 131 35.33 -19.99 7.26
C GLU A 131 35.92 -19.49 5.93
N PRO A 132 37.26 -19.35 5.84
CA PRO A 132 37.87 -19.19 4.53
C PRO A 132 37.47 -20.41 3.70
N LEU A 133 37.07 -20.18 2.43
CA LEU A 133 36.81 -21.24 1.45
C LEU A 133 37.89 -22.31 1.60
N ASP A 134 37.49 -23.50 2.06
CA ASP A 134 38.41 -24.60 2.30
C ASP A 134 39.08 -24.95 0.96
N LYS A 135 40.37 -24.63 0.87
CA LYS A 135 41.17 -24.81 -0.35
C LYS A 135 41.47 -26.29 -0.61
N ASP A 136 41.27 -27.14 0.40
CA ASP A 136 41.46 -28.58 0.31
C ASP A 136 40.15 -29.30 -0.03
N ASN A 137 39.03 -28.57 -0.14
CA ASN A 137 37.76 -29.14 -0.55
C ASN A 137 37.83 -29.59 -2.01
N GLN A 138 37.62 -30.88 -2.23
CA GLN A 138 37.67 -31.45 -3.58
C GLN A 138 36.51 -30.89 -4.42
N ARG A 139 36.78 -30.58 -5.69
CA ARG A 139 35.73 -30.17 -6.62
C ARG A 139 34.71 -31.29 -6.74
N ILE A 140 33.53 -31.09 -6.17
CA ILE A 140 32.41 -32.01 -6.31
C ILE A 140 31.76 -31.75 -7.68
N ASP A 141 31.66 -32.80 -8.49
CA ASP A 141 30.98 -32.73 -9.78
C ASP A 141 29.47 -32.61 -9.56
N ALA A 142 28.85 -31.56 -10.10
CA ALA A 142 27.43 -31.29 -9.96
C ALA A 142 26.56 -32.44 -10.51
N MET A 143 27.04 -33.20 -11.50
CA MET A 143 26.31 -34.37 -12.03
C MET A 143 26.44 -35.63 -11.16
N LYS A 144 27.36 -35.65 -10.18
CA LYS A 144 27.53 -36.75 -9.22
C LYS A 144 27.12 -36.37 -7.80
N ASN A 145 26.73 -35.12 -7.59
CA ASN A 145 26.35 -34.63 -6.29
C ASN A 145 24.87 -34.91 -6.03
N ASN A 146 24.59 -35.84 -5.12
CA ASN A 146 23.23 -36.20 -4.72
C ASN A 146 22.71 -35.31 -3.57
N ASP A 147 23.50 -34.37 -3.05
CA ASP A 147 23.11 -33.47 -1.95
C ASP A 147 21.95 -32.53 -2.30
N TYR A 148 21.52 -32.52 -3.56
CA TYR A 148 20.44 -31.68 -4.07
C TYR A 148 19.26 -32.49 -4.63
N ASP A 149 19.31 -33.83 -4.57
CA ASP A 149 18.24 -34.69 -5.08
C ASP A 149 16.96 -34.58 -4.24
N ASP A 150 17.09 -34.22 -2.96
CA ASP A 150 15.98 -33.98 -2.03
C ASP A 150 15.35 -32.58 -2.16
N LEU A 151 16.00 -31.67 -2.91
CA LEU A 151 15.47 -30.34 -3.23
C LEU A 151 14.43 -30.38 -4.36
N GLN A 152 14.34 -31.47 -5.11
CA GLN A 152 13.30 -31.67 -6.12
C GLN A 152 12.00 -32.09 -5.43
N GLN A 153 11.31 -31.13 -4.82
CA GLN A 153 9.97 -31.35 -4.29
C GLN A 153 8.96 -31.47 -5.42
N GLU A 154 7.97 -32.35 -5.23
CA GLU A 154 6.84 -32.47 -6.14
C GLU A 154 6.08 -31.13 -6.16
N ILE A 155 5.83 -30.59 -7.36
CA ILE A 155 5.15 -29.30 -7.54
C ILE A 155 3.82 -29.34 -6.82
N SER A 156 3.61 -28.42 -5.89
CA SER A 156 2.35 -28.36 -5.15
C SER A 156 1.19 -28.07 -6.10
N ALA A 157 -0.02 -28.55 -5.78
CA ALA A 157 -1.21 -28.28 -6.58
C ALA A 157 -1.42 -26.77 -6.83
N GLY A 158 -1.10 -25.91 -5.84
CA GLY A 158 -1.17 -24.46 -6.00
C GLY A 158 -0.13 -23.89 -6.97
N GLU A 159 1.10 -24.40 -6.94
CA GLU A 159 2.17 -23.98 -7.86
C GLU A 159 1.89 -24.44 -9.29
N SER A 160 1.31 -25.62 -9.46
CA SER A 160 0.87 -26.11 -10.77
C SER A 160 -0.22 -25.21 -11.36
N LEU A 161 -1.16 -24.73 -10.56
CA LEU A 161 -2.20 -23.80 -11.01
C LEU A 161 -1.62 -22.43 -11.41
N ILE A 162 -0.63 -21.94 -10.67
CA ILE A 162 0.07 -20.68 -11.02
C ILE A 162 0.80 -20.86 -12.35
N ARG A 163 1.52 -21.96 -12.54
CA ARG A 163 2.21 -22.25 -13.80
C ARG A 163 1.25 -22.33 -14.98
N GLU A 164 0.10 -23.01 -14.81
CA GLU A 164 -0.93 -23.08 -15.86
C GLU A 164 -1.50 -21.69 -16.19
N ALA A 165 -1.70 -20.84 -15.17
CA ALA A 165 -2.14 -19.47 -15.38
C ALA A 165 -1.09 -18.65 -16.14
N ASP A 166 0.18 -18.74 -15.76
CA ASP A 166 1.29 -18.05 -16.41
C ASP A 166 1.41 -18.47 -17.89
N GLU A 167 1.28 -19.76 -18.19
CA GLU A 167 1.25 -20.29 -19.56
C GLU A 167 0.10 -19.68 -20.38
N LYS A 168 -1.11 -19.63 -19.82
CA LYS A 168 -2.26 -18.99 -20.48
C LYS A 168 -2.06 -17.49 -20.70
N TYR A 169 -1.49 -16.79 -19.72
CA TYR A 169 -1.19 -15.36 -19.87
C TYR A 169 -0.12 -15.11 -20.92
N ALA A 170 0.90 -15.96 -21.01
CA ALA A 170 1.92 -15.88 -22.04
C ALA A 170 1.30 -16.04 -23.43
N GLU A 171 0.47 -17.06 -23.65
CA GLU A 171 -0.22 -17.27 -24.94
C GLU A 171 -1.12 -16.09 -25.32
N MET A 172 -1.91 -15.58 -24.37
CA MET A 172 -2.76 -14.40 -24.62
C MET A 172 -1.93 -13.15 -24.94
N SER A 173 -0.79 -12.97 -24.27
CA SER A 173 0.08 -11.81 -24.48
C SER A 173 0.78 -11.88 -25.84
N GLU A 174 1.26 -13.06 -26.23
CA GLU A 174 1.83 -13.32 -27.55
C GLU A 174 0.81 -13.04 -28.66
N LYS A 175 -0.43 -13.53 -28.51
CA LYS A 175 -1.50 -13.27 -29.47
C LYS A 175 -1.80 -11.77 -29.60
N ARG A 176 -1.94 -11.06 -28.47
CA ARG A 176 -2.19 -9.61 -28.46
C ARG A 176 -1.04 -8.83 -29.07
N TRP A 177 0.19 -9.26 -28.81
CA TRP A 177 1.39 -8.67 -29.39
C TRP A 177 1.36 -8.77 -30.91
N HIS A 178 1.11 -9.96 -31.45
CA HIS A 178 1.00 -10.16 -32.90
C HIS A 178 -0.17 -9.39 -33.53
N GLU A 179 -1.32 -9.33 -32.85
CA GLU A 179 -2.46 -8.53 -33.33
C GLU A 179 -2.16 -7.02 -33.33
N ALA A 180 -1.35 -6.54 -32.39
CA ALA A 180 -0.92 -5.14 -32.34
C ALA A 180 0.09 -4.84 -33.45
N GLU A 181 1.11 -5.68 -33.62
CA GLU A 181 2.10 -5.54 -34.69
C GLU A 181 1.44 -5.56 -36.09
N ALA A 182 0.49 -6.48 -36.32
CA ALA A 182 -0.22 -6.57 -37.60
C ALA A 182 -1.10 -5.35 -37.92
N LYS A 183 -1.49 -4.57 -36.91
CA LYS A 183 -2.32 -3.36 -37.06
C LYS A 183 -1.51 -2.08 -37.05
N ASP A 184 -0.22 -2.16 -36.76
CA ASP A 184 0.66 -1.01 -36.69
C ASP A 184 0.88 -0.42 -38.09
N LYS A 185 0.59 0.87 -38.25
CA LYS A 185 0.72 1.57 -39.52
C LYS A 185 2.17 1.69 -39.94
N ASP A 186 3.06 1.87 -38.98
CA ASP A 186 4.49 2.10 -39.23
C ASP A 186 5.12 0.81 -39.78
N LEU A 187 4.71 -0.35 -39.25
CA LEU A 187 5.09 -1.66 -39.76
C LEU A 187 4.58 -1.93 -41.16
N ILE A 188 3.31 -1.61 -41.44
CA ILE A 188 2.71 -1.76 -42.77
C ILE A 188 3.41 -0.86 -43.79
N GLU A 189 3.71 0.39 -43.43
CA GLU A 189 4.38 1.36 -44.30
C GLU A 189 5.84 0.98 -44.59
N ALA A 190 6.54 0.47 -43.58
CA ALA A 190 7.89 -0.07 -43.75
C ALA A 190 7.92 -1.41 -44.51
N GLY A 191 6.78 -2.09 -44.63
CA GLY A 191 6.67 -3.42 -45.25
C GLY A 191 7.28 -4.53 -44.40
N VAL A 192 7.27 -4.38 -43.07
CA VAL A 192 7.90 -5.29 -42.11
C VAL A 192 6.84 -5.86 -41.16
N GLU A 193 6.93 -7.15 -40.83
CA GLU A 193 5.92 -7.82 -40.00
C GLU A 193 6.17 -7.70 -38.48
N LYS A 194 7.41 -7.46 -38.05
CA LYS A 194 7.82 -7.43 -36.64
C LYS A 194 8.45 -6.11 -36.26
N LEU A 195 8.14 -5.64 -35.04
CA LEU A 195 8.71 -4.39 -34.52
C LEU A 195 10.24 -4.42 -34.45
N GLY A 196 10.81 -5.55 -34.05
CA GLY A 196 12.26 -5.72 -33.97
C GLY A 196 12.99 -5.58 -35.31
N ASP A 197 12.30 -5.86 -36.42
CA ASP A 197 12.87 -5.70 -37.77
C ASP A 197 12.68 -4.25 -38.26
N LEU A 198 11.62 -3.55 -37.86
CA LEU A 198 11.44 -2.12 -38.12
C LEU A 198 12.60 -1.29 -37.56
N VAL A 199 13.05 -1.61 -36.35
CA VAL A 199 14.21 -0.94 -35.71
C VAL A 199 15.51 -1.14 -36.49
N LYS A 200 15.64 -2.23 -37.24
CA LYS A 200 16.82 -2.47 -38.10
C LYS A 200 16.75 -1.74 -39.43
N THR A 201 15.57 -1.22 -39.80
CA THR A 201 15.42 -0.37 -40.97
C THR A 201 15.72 1.07 -40.60
N ASP A 202 16.03 1.91 -41.60
CA ASP A 202 16.21 3.34 -41.40
C ASP A 202 14.86 4.10 -41.28
N TRP A 203 13.74 3.40 -41.02
CA TRP A 203 12.40 3.98 -41.02
C TRP A 203 12.27 5.14 -40.02
N PHE A 204 12.84 5.00 -38.83
CA PHE A 204 12.81 6.05 -37.79
C PHE A 204 13.64 7.28 -38.18
N GLU A 205 14.74 7.11 -38.90
CA GLU A 205 15.58 8.22 -39.37
C GLU A 205 14.88 9.05 -40.46
N HIS A 206 14.13 8.38 -41.34
CA HIS A 206 13.40 9.03 -42.44
C HIS A 206 12.07 9.64 -42.02
N ASN A 207 11.42 9.08 -40.99
CA ASN A 207 10.12 9.54 -40.48
C ASN A 207 10.22 10.28 -39.15
N ALA A 208 11.43 10.69 -38.75
CA ALA A 208 11.66 11.48 -37.55
C ALA A 208 10.89 12.81 -37.60
N LYS A 209 9.94 13.01 -36.68
CA LYS A 209 9.27 14.28 -36.46
C LYS A 209 9.94 15.02 -35.30
N ASP A 210 10.39 16.24 -35.56
CA ASP A 210 10.89 17.12 -34.50
C ASP A 210 9.79 17.41 -33.49
N GLY A 211 10.03 17.03 -32.22
CA GLY A 211 9.07 17.25 -31.13
C GLY A 211 8.01 16.16 -30.96
N ALA A 212 8.13 14.99 -31.60
CA ALA A 212 7.19 13.86 -31.42
C ALA A 212 6.92 13.49 -29.96
N ILE A 213 7.96 13.54 -29.12
CA ILE A 213 7.86 13.29 -27.68
C ILE A 213 6.97 14.35 -27.00
N LYS A 214 7.09 15.62 -27.41
CA LYS A 214 6.29 16.71 -26.83
C LYS A 214 4.82 16.60 -27.20
N GLU A 215 4.52 16.14 -28.41
CA GLU A 215 3.17 15.87 -28.91
C GLU A 215 2.48 14.73 -28.13
N LEU A 216 3.23 13.66 -27.82
CA LEU A 216 2.75 12.54 -26.98
C LEU A 216 2.36 12.95 -25.56
N TYR A 217 2.98 13.99 -25.00
CA TYR A 217 2.72 14.46 -23.64
C TYR A 217 1.82 15.70 -23.58
N SER A 218 1.47 16.30 -24.71
CA SER A 218 0.64 17.53 -24.74
C SER A 218 -0.87 17.27 -24.81
N ASP A 219 -1.31 16.02 -24.93
CA ASP A 219 -2.72 15.64 -25.05
C ASP A 219 -3.39 15.21 -23.73
N ASP A 220 -2.73 15.41 -22.58
CA ASP A 220 -3.27 15.13 -21.23
C ASP A 220 -3.42 16.40 -20.36
N ASP A 221 -4.11 17.43 -20.88
CA ASP A 221 -4.66 18.56 -20.08
C ASP A 221 -6.17 18.77 -20.34
#